data_AF-A0A165NU23-F1
#
_entry.id   AF-A0A165NU23-F1
#
_cell.length_a   1.000
_cell.length_b   1.000
_cell.length_c   1.000
_cell.angle_alpha   90.00
_cell.angle_beta   90.00
_cell.angle_gamma   90.00
#
_symmetry.space_group_name_H-M   'P 1'
#
loop_
_entity.id
_entity.type
_entity.pdbx_description
1 polymer ?
#
loop_
_entity_poly.entity_id
_entity_poly.type
_entity_poly.pdbx_seq_one_letter_code
_entity_poly.pdbx_strand_id
1 'polypeptide(L)' 'MPKDYTYTGSGTNSQDNHYCSRDYGSSGSGYHYSNQDGSYYYSNPNGSTYYDSGSGYSQYTSPSGDVTKSYGNSK' A
#
# COMPACT_ATOMS: atom_id res chain seq x y z
N MET A 1 21.24 -6.77 0.46
CA MET A 1 20.68 -5.57 -0.20
C MET A 1 20.11 -4.70 0.89
N PRO A 2 20.60 -3.47 1.12
CA PRO A 2 19.99 -2.58 2.10
C PRO A 2 18.55 -2.34 1.66
N LYS A 3 17.60 -2.43 2.59
CA LYS A 3 16.23 -1.99 2.30
C LYS A 3 16.30 -0.47 2.22
N ASP A 4 15.88 0.11 1.10
CA ASP A 4 15.88 1.58 0.87
C ASP A 4 14.90 2.34 1.78
N TYR A 5 14.38 1.66 2.82
CA TYR A 5 13.48 2.19 3.82
C TYR A 5 13.70 1.49 5.17
N THR A 6 13.50 2.24 6.24
CA THR A 6 13.41 1.73 7.62
C THR A 6 11.95 1.51 7.98
N TYR A 7 11.64 0.44 8.72
CA TYR A 7 10.30 0.29 9.28
C TYR A 7 10.21 1.16 10.53
N THR A 8 9.36 2.17 10.52
CA THR A 8 9.13 3.06 11.67
C THR A 8 8.10 2.51 12.63
N GLY A 9 7.25 1.61 12.15
CA GLY A 9 6.29 0.89 12.99
C GLY A 9 5.59 -0.19 12.17
N SER A 10 5.24 -1.28 12.83
CA SER A 10 4.41 -2.32 12.23
C SER A 10 3.57 -2.99 13.30
N GLY A 11 2.48 -3.60 12.89
CA GLY A 11 1.64 -4.38 13.77
C GLY A 11 0.70 -5.28 13.00
N THR A 12 0.10 -6.19 13.74
CA THR A 12 -0.95 -7.07 13.25
C THR A 12 -2.14 -6.89 14.19
N ASN A 13 -3.34 -6.67 13.63
CA ASN A 13 -4.54 -6.58 14.44
C ASN A 13 -5.18 -7.96 14.66
N SER A 14 -6.24 -8.03 15.47
CA SER A 14 -6.92 -9.29 15.82
C SER A 14 -7.60 -10.01 14.65
N GLN A 15 -7.61 -9.42 13.46
CA GLN A 15 -8.13 -10.01 12.22
C GLN A 15 -7.00 -10.50 11.31
N ASP A 16 -5.77 -10.57 11.83
CA ASP A 16 -4.54 -10.90 11.11
C ASP A 16 -4.18 -9.92 9.99
N ASN A 17 -4.82 -8.74 9.96
CA ASN A 17 -4.42 -7.67 9.03
C ASN A 17 -3.12 -7.04 9.55
N HIS A 18 -2.13 -6.97 8.67
CA HIS A 18 -0.82 -6.43 8.96
C HIS A 18 -0.68 -5.02 8.40
N TYR A 19 -0.08 -4.13 9.19
CA TYR A 19 0.24 -2.78 8.76
C TYR A 19 1.70 -2.47 9.06
N CYS A 20 2.34 -1.71 8.18
CA CYS A 20 3.69 -1.23 8.39
C CYS A 20 3.88 0.18 7.82
N SER A 21 4.36 1.07 8.69
CA SER A 21 4.90 2.38 8.35
C SER A 21 6.37 2.22 7.98
N ARG A 22 6.76 2.88 6.89
CA ARG A 22 8.09 2.82 6.29
C ARG A 22 8.60 4.25 6.17
N ASP A 23 9.86 4.48 6.47
CA ASP A 23 10.51 5.76 6.26
C ASP A 23 11.62 5.60 5.23
N TYR A 24 11.50 6.33 4.14
CA TYR A 24 12.46 6.36 3.03
C TYR A 24 13.46 7.52 3.23
N GLY A 25 13.60 8.03 4.46
CA GLY A 25 14.51 9.10 4.82
C GLY A 25 14.11 10.40 4.14
N SER A 26 14.98 10.92 3.28
CA SER A 26 14.73 12.18 2.58
C SER A 26 13.53 12.13 1.61
N SER A 27 13.10 10.93 1.20
CA SER A 27 11.96 10.76 0.31
C SER A 27 10.62 10.82 1.06
N GLY A 28 10.62 10.76 2.40
CA GLY A 28 9.44 10.81 3.26
C GLY A 28 8.95 9.44 3.73
N SER A 29 7.80 9.41 4.40
CA SER A 29 7.24 8.18 4.97
C SER A 29 6.16 7.57 4.07
N GLY A 30 6.21 6.25 3.90
CA GLY A 30 5.19 5.44 3.27
C GLY A 30 4.46 4.57 4.28
N TYR A 31 3.32 4.05 3.86
CA TYR A 31 2.51 3.15 4.67
C TYR A 31 2.05 1.98 3.81
N HIS A 32 1.98 0.80 4.39
CA HIS A 32 1.45 -0.37 3.74
C HIS A 32 0.54 -1.13 4.69
N TYR A 33 -0.59 -1.55 4.16
CA TYR A 33 -1.62 -2.28 4.87
C TYR A 33 -1.99 -3.50 4.03
N SER A 34 -1.98 -4.68 4.64
CA SER A 34 -2.32 -5.94 3.97
C SER A 34 -3.36 -6.65 4.82
N ASN A 35 -4.47 -6.99 4.19
CA ASN A 35 -5.57 -7.70 4.82
C ASN A 35 -5.45 -9.21 4.61
N GLN A 36 -6.07 -9.96 5.50
CA GLN A 36 -6.12 -11.41 5.44
C GLN A 36 -6.88 -11.93 4.21
N ASP A 37 -7.79 -11.13 3.65
CA ASP A 37 -8.53 -11.43 2.41
C ASP A 37 -7.68 -11.28 1.13
N GLY A 38 -6.40 -10.90 1.27
CA GLY A 38 -5.46 -10.69 0.18
C GLY A 38 -5.49 -9.28 -0.40
N SER A 39 -6.44 -8.43 0.01
CA SER A 39 -6.42 -7.02 -0.36
C SER A 39 -5.28 -6.28 0.33
N TYR A 40 -4.74 -5.27 -0.32
CA TYR A 40 -3.68 -4.46 0.26
C TYR A 40 -3.74 -3.02 -0.22
N TYR A 41 -3.11 -2.15 0.56
CA TYR A 41 -3.03 -0.73 0.32
C TYR A 41 -1.60 -0.24 0.54
N TYR A 42 -1.18 0.68 -0.31
CA TYR A 42 0.06 1.43 -0.22
C TYR A 42 -0.26 2.92 -0.21
N SER A 43 0.34 3.64 0.72
CA SER A 43 0.51 5.09 0.65
C SER A 43 1.98 5.37 0.46
N ASN A 44 2.32 6.05 -0.61
CA ASN A 44 3.70 6.37 -0.95
C ASN A 44 4.06 7.76 -0.43
N PRO A 45 5.35 8.00 -0.12
CA PRO A 45 5.80 9.30 0.37
C PRO A 45 5.50 10.47 -0.58
N ASN A 46 5.44 10.20 -1.89
CA ASN A 46 5.09 11.19 -2.91
C ASN A 46 3.60 11.59 -2.89
N GLY A 47 2.79 11.05 -1.99
CA GLY A 47 1.35 11.30 -1.89
C GLY A 47 0.47 10.41 -2.77
N SER A 48 1.07 9.58 -3.65
CA SER A 48 0.31 8.59 -4.40
C SER A 48 -0.14 7.44 -3.51
N THR A 49 -1.26 6.84 -3.86
CA THR A 49 -1.79 5.68 -3.15
C THR A 49 -2.14 4.57 -4.14
N TYR A 50 -2.05 3.33 -3.69
CA TYR A 50 -2.41 2.17 -4.49
C TYR A 50 -3.21 1.22 -3.61
N TYR A 51 -4.34 0.75 -4.13
CA TYR A 51 -5.21 -0.20 -3.48
C TYR A 51 -5.41 -1.39 -4.42
N ASP A 52 -5.36 -2.60 -3.89
CA ASP A 52 -5.72 -3.83 -4.58
C ASP A 52 -6.69 -4.60 -3.69
N SER A 53 -7.79 -5.09 -4.26
CA SER A 53 -8.83 -5.81 -3.52
C SER A 53 -8.53 -7.29 -3.32
N GLY A 54 -7.42 -7.81 -3.86
CA GLY A 54 -7.11 -9.24 -3.90
C GLY A 54 -8.01 -10.06 -4.83
N SER A 55 -9.05 -9.44 -5.40
CA SER A 55 -10.14 -10.08 -6.16
C SER A 55 -10.23 -9.58 -7.60
N GLY A 56 -9.15 -8.96 -8.09
CA GLY A 56 -9.07 -8.45 -9.46
C GLY A 56 -9.46 -6.98 -9.61
N TYR A 57 -9.67 -6.22 -8.54
CA TYR A 57 -9.75 -4.77 -8.63
C TYR A 57 -8.47 -4.14 -8.08
N SER A 58 -7.90 -3.20 -8.83
CA SER A 58 -6.89 -2.30 -8.29
C SER A 58 -7.18 -0.84 -8.65
N GLN A 59 -6.77 0.05 -7.77
CA GLN A 59 -6.92 1.48 -7.91
C GLN A 59 -5.61 2.16 -7.56
N TYR A 60 -5.07 2.91 -8.50
CA TYR A 60 -3.97 3.83 -8.28
C TYR A 60 -4.50 5.26 -8.22
N THR A 61 -4.20 5.99 -7.17
CA THR A 61 -4.44 7.44 -7.08
C THR A 61 -3.10 8.14 -7.13
N SER A 62 -2.90 8.99 -8.12
CA SER A 62 -1.70 9.81 -8.25
C SER A 62 -1.64 10.91 -7.17
N PRO A 63 -0.47 11.53 -6.96
CA PRO A 63 -0.35 12.65 -6.02
C PRO A 63 -1.23 13.86 -6.38
N SER A 64 -1.54 14.04 -7.66
CA SER A 64 -2.46 15.07 -8.17
C SER A 64 -3.94 14.73 -7.96
N GLY A 65 -4.25 13.52 -7.47
CA GLY A 65 -5.61 13.06 -7.24
C GLY A 65 -6.23 12.31 -8.42
N ASP A 66 -5.52 12.15 -9.55
CA ASP A 66 -6.01 11.36 -10.68
C ASP A 66 -6.12 9.89 -10.29
N VAL A 67 -7.29 9.30 -10.53
CA VAL A 67 -7.58 7.92 -10.16
C VAL A 67 -7.59 7.03 -11.40
N THR A 68 -6.71 6.04 -11.42
CA THR A 68 -6.69 4.96 -12.42
C THR A 68 -7.22 3.69 -11.77
N LYS A 69 -8.31 3.14 -12.31
CA LYS A 69 -8.90 1.89 -11.85
C LYS A 69 -8.63 0.81 -12.87
N SER A 70 -8.22 -0.36 -12.41
CA SER A 70 -8.05 -1.54 -13.23
C SER A 70 -8.95 -2.64 -12.68
N TYR A 71 -9.66 -3.29 -13.59
CA TYR A 71 -10.48 -4.45 -13.31
C TYR A 71 -9.85 -5.61 -14.08
N GLY A 72 -9.12 -6.46 -13.36
CA GLY A 72 -8.63 -7.73 -13.85
C GLY A 72 -9.81 -8.53 -14.39
N ASN A 73 -9.77 -8.84 -15.68
CA ASN A 73 -10.71 -9.77 -16.28
C ASN A 73 -10.53 -11.13 -15.61
N SER A 74 -11.53 -11.58 -14.85
CA SER A 74 -11.73 -12.99 -14.58
C SER A 74 -11.91 -13.69 -15.93
N LYS A 75 -10.84 -14.30 -16.45
CA LYS A 75 -10.92 -15.22 -17.59
C LYS A 75 -11.44 -16.57 -17.15
#